data_AF-A0A3D0SFT3-F1
#
_entry.id   AF-A0A3D0SFT3-F1
#
_cell.length_a   1.000
_cell.length_b   1.000
_cell.length_c   1.000
_cell.angle_alpha   90.00
_cell.angle_beta   90.00
_cell.angle_gamma   90.00
#
_symmetry.space_group_name_H-M   'P 1'
#
loop_
_entity.id
_entity.type
_entity.pdbx_description
1 polymer ?
#
loop_
_entity_poly.entity_id
_entity_poly.type
_entity_poly.pdbx_seq_one_letter_code
_entity_poly.pdbx_strand_id
1 'polypeptide(L)'
;MEVLLDYILTPQLFILIFVVILLKSSIKFVPQNRAYLVERFGKYQSTKEAGLNFIVPFIDRIAADRSLKEQAVDVPEQSAITKD
;
A
#
# COMPACT_ATOMS: atom_id res chain seq x y z
N MET A 1 26.32 -32.55 6.74
CA MET A 1 25.89 -31.33 7.45
C MET A 1 26.72 -30.14 6.99
N GLU A 2 28.06 -30.23 7.02
CA GLU A 2 28.96 -29.12 6.65
C GLU A 2 28.79 -28.62 5.20
N VAL A 3 28.73 -29.53 4.22
CA VAL A 3 28.47 -29.16 2.80
C VAL A 3 27.15 -28.41 2.61
N LEU A 4 26.14 -28.70 3.43
CA LEU A 4 24.84 -28.04 3.36
C LEU A 4 24.89 -26.65 3.99
N LEU A 5 25.69 -26.49 5.06
CA LEU A 5 25.95 -25.20 5.71
C LEU A 5 26.76 -24.28 4.80
N ASP A 6 27.74 -24.80 4.07
CA ASP A 6 28.53 -24.02 3.11
C ASP A 6 27.68 -23.45 1.99
N TYR A 7 26.73 -24.22 1.46
CA TYR A 7 25.80 -23.74 0.43
C TYR A 7 24.87 -22.64 0.97
N ILE A 8 24.41 -22.76 2.22
CA ILE A 8 23.55 -21.77 2.88
C ILE A 8 24.30 -20.46 3.16
N LEU A 9 25.60 -20.53 3.48
CA LEU A 9 26.41 -19.36 3.80
C LEU A 9 26.98 -18.64 2.57
N THR A 10 26.62 -19.07 1.36
CA THR A 10 27.05 -18.41 0.13
C THR A 10 26.40 -17.02 -0.04
N PRO A 11 27.17 -15.96 -0.35
CA PRO A 11 26.64 -14.62 -0.60
C PRO A 11 25.53 -14.57 -1.67
N GLN A 12 25.60 -15.46 -2.66
CA GLN A 12 24.64 -15.61 -3.74
C GLN A 12 23.25 -15.97 -3.21
N LEU A 13 23.18 -16.86 -2.22
CA LEU A 13 21.91 -17.24 -1.61
C LEU A 13 21.27 -16.07 -0.86
N PHE A 14 22.07 -15.29 -0.12
CA PHE A 14 21.57 -14.10 0.57
C PHE A 14 21.03 -13.04 -0.39
N ILE A 15 21.72 -12.80 -1.52
CA ILE A 15 21.24 -11.88 -2.56
C ILE A 15 19.92 -12.39 -3.15
N LEU A 16 19.82 -13.68 -3.46
CA LEU A 16 18.60 -14.27 -4.00
C LEU A 16 17.43 -14.09 -3.01
N ILE A 17 17.64 -14.42 -1.74
CA ILE A 17 16.62 -14.25 -0.68
C ILE A 17 16.20 -12.79 -0.58
N PHE A 18 17.16 -11.87 -0.58
CA PHE A 18 16.88 -10.44 -0.51
C PHE A 18 16.02 -9.97 -1.68
N VAL A 19 16.35 -10.36 -2.91
CA VAL A 19 15.57 -10.03 -4.12
C VAL A 19 14.14 -10.58 -4.02
N VAL A 20 13.97 -11.83 -3.56
CA VAL A 20 12.64 -12.42 -3.38
C VAL A 20 11.81 -11.64 -2.34
N ILE A 21 12.42 -11.23 -1.23
CA ILE A 21 11.75 -10.43 -0.20
C ILE A 21 11.34 -9.06 -0.75
N LEU A 22 12.20 -8.42 -1.54
CA LEU A 22 11.90 -7.14 -2.20
C LEU A 22 10.70 -7.29 -3.13
N LEU A 23 10.73 -8.25 -4.05
CA LEU A 23 9.65 -8.48 -5.01
C LEU A 23 8.31 -8.73 -4.31
N LYS A 24 8.30 -9.59 -3.28
CA LYS A 24 7.09 -9.87 -2.50
C LYS A 24 6.55 -8.61 -1.80
N SER A 25 7.43 -7.75 -1.30
CA SER A 25 7.03 -6.54 -0.57
C SER A 25 6.56 -5.42 -1.51
N SER A 26 7.08 -5.37 -2.74
CA SER A 26 6.73 -4.39 -3.76
C SER A 26 5.33 -4.60 -4.34
N ILE A 27 4.86 -5.84 -4.41
CA ILE A 27 3.57 -6.16 -5.03
C ILE A 27 2.44 -5.94 -4.02
N LYS A 28 1.47 -5.10 -4.38
CA LYS A 28 0.28 -4.81 -3.60
C LYS A 28 -0.98 -5.03 -4.43
N PHE A 29 -1.91 -5.78 -3.87
CA PHE A 29 -3.21 -5.98 -4.47
C PHE A 29 -4.20 -4.98 -3.87
N VAL A 30 -4.80 -4.15 -4.72
CA VAL A 30 -5.84 -3.20 -4.34
C VAL A 30 -7.20 -3.83 -4.68
N PRO A 31 -8.11 -4.00 -3.71
CA PRO A 31 -9.44 -4.53 -3.97
C PRO A 31 -10.27 -3.63 -4.89
N GLN A 32 -11.26 -4.23 -5.56
CA GLN A 32 -12.25 -3.48 -6.34
C GLN A 32 -13.03 -2.48 -5.46
N ASN A 33 -13.42 -1.35 -6.04
CA ASN A 33 -14.10 -0.23 -5.36
C ASN A 33 -13.32 0.37 -4.17
N ARG A 34 -12.01 0.18 -4.13
CA ARG A 34 -11.09 0.83 -3.21
C ARG A 34 -9.94 1.47 -3.97
N ALA A 35 -9.36 2.48 -3.37
CA ALA A 35 -8.15 3.13 -3.84
C ALA A 35 -7.18 3.32 -2.67
N TYR A 36 -5.91 2.98 -2.89
CA TYR A 36 -4.86 3.15 -1.89
C TYR A 36 -4.06 4.41 -2.22
N LEU A 37 -3.99 5.35 -1.30
CA LEU A 37 -3.11 6.51 -1.43
C LEU A 37 -1.71 6.12 -0.99
N VAL A 38 -0.76 6.31 -1.89
CA VAL A 38 0.66 6.04 -1.66
C VAL A 38 1.39 7.36 -1.46
N GLU A 39 2.15 7.40 -0.37
CA GLU A 39 3.04 8.49 -0.02
C GLU A 39 4.49 8.04 -0.10
N ARG A 40 5.36 8.96 -0.50
CA ARG A 40 6.81 8.79 -0.54
C ARG A 40 7.44 9.86 0.34
N PHE A 41 8.19 9.44 1.36
CA PHE A 41 8.82 10.35 2.34
C PHE A 41 7.85 11.38 2.95
N GLY A 42 6.60 10.96 3.21
CA GLY A 42 5.55 11.82 3.81
C GLY A 42 4.90 12.80 2.83
N LYS A 43 5.15 12.69 1.53
CA LYS A 43 4.46 13.45 0.48
C LYS A 43 3.61 12.52 -0.37
N TYR A 44 2.46 12.99 -0.82
CA TYR A 44 1.63 12.28 -1.80
C TYR A 44 2.45 11.96 -3.06
N GLN A 45 2.40 10.71 -3.49
CA GLN A 45 3.10 10.22 -4.68
C GLN A 45 2.10 9.79 -5.75
N SER A 46 1.17 8.90 -5.43
CA SER A 46 0.11 8.47 -6.35
C SER A 46 -1.06 7.79 -5.64
N THR A 47 -2.18 7.68 -6.34
CA THR A 47 -3.31 6.82 -5.95
C THR A 47 -3.24 5.52 -6.75
N LYS A 48 -3.32 4.37 -6.07
CA LYS A 48 -3.36 3.05 -6.69
C LYS A 48 -4.80 2.57 -6.75
N GLU A 49 -5.28 2.33 -7.97
CA GLU A 49 -6.63 1.82 -8.24
C GLU A 49 -6.67 0.30 -8.16
N ALA A 50 -7.87 -0.27 -8.29
CA ALA A 50 -8.12 -1.70 -8.16
C ALA A 50 -7.23 -2.55 -9.09
N GLY A 51 -6.67 -3.64 -8.55
CA GLY A 51 -5.79 -4.56 -9.28
C GLY A 51 -4.39 -4.69 -8.69
N LEU A 52 -3.49 -5.25 -9.48
CA LEU A 52 -2.10 -5.49 -9.09
C LEU A 52 -1.29 -4.21 -9.29
N ASN A 53 -0.74 -3.69 -8.20
CA ASN A 53 0.04 -2.46 -8.18
C ASN A 53 1.44 -2.74 -7.62
N PHE A 54 2.40 -1.94 -8.09
CA PHE A 54 3.77 -1.97 -7.59
C PHE A 54 4.04 -0.70 -6.76
N ILE A 55 4.67 -0.90 -5.61
CA ILE A 55 5.20 0.17 -4.76
C ILE A 55 6.67 -0.14 -4.47
N VAL A 56 7.47 0.89 -4.21
CA VAL A 56 8.85 0.70 -3.80
C VAL A 56 8.87 0.42 -2.29
N PRO A 57 9.22 -0.81 -1.85
CA PRO A 57 9.22 -1.14 -0.43
C PRO A 57 10.22 -0.23 0.30
N PHE A 58 9.93 0.03 1.59
CA PHE A 58 10.70 0.93 2.48
C PHE A 58 10.60 2.43 2.19
N ILE A 59 10.46 2.83 0.93
CA ILE A 59 10.34 4.24 0.51
C ILE A 59 8.87 4.67 0.46
N ASP A 60 8.03 3.84 -0.17
CA ASP A 60 6.62 4.11 -0.35
C ASP A 60 5.80 3.47 0.77
N ARG A 61 4.83 4.23 1.29
CA ARG A 61 3.88 3.77 2.30
C ARG A 61 2.45 3.99 1.82
N ILE A 62 1.57 3.03 2.10
CA ILE A 62 0.13 3.20 1.94
C ILE A 62 -0.37 4.06 3.11
N ALA A 63 -0.77 5.29 2.81
CA ALA A 63 -1.18 6.28 3.80
C ALA A 63 -2.67 6.21 4.12
N ALA A 64 -3.50 5.90 3.13
CA ALA A 64 -4.94 5.74 3.31
C ALA A 64 -5.51 4.67 2.38
N ASP A 65 -6.48 3.93 2.91
CA ASP A 65 -7.35 3.04 2.15
C ASP A 65 -8.73 3.70 2.08
N ARG A 66 -9.15 4.10 0.88
CA ARG A 66 -10.40 4.83 0.65
C ARG A 66 -11.35 3.99 -0.18
N SER A 67 -12.58 3.87 0.30
CA SER A 67 -13.69 3.31 -0.46
C SER A 67 -14.12 4.32 -1.53
N LEU A 68 -14.26 3.85 -2.78
CA LEU A 68 -14.81 4.63 -3.89
C LEU A 68 -16.34 4.55 -3.94
N LYS A 69 -16.96 3.81 -3.01
CA LYS A 69 -18.42 3.73 -2.89
C LYS A 69 -18.98 5.03 -2.33
N GLU A 70 -20.19 5.37 -2.76
CA GLU A 70 -20.98 6.45 -2.17
C GLU A 70 -21.18 6.22 -0.67
N GLN A 71 -21.09 7.30 0.10
CA GLN A 71 -21.30 7.30 1.54
C GLN A 71 -22.39 8.32 1.85
N ALA A 72 -23.48 7.86 2.47
CA ALA A 72 -24.45 8.76 3.04
C ALA A 72 -23.83 9.40 4.29
N VAL A 73 -23.98 10.71 4.41
CA VAL A 73 -23.56 11.47 5.60
C VAL A 73 -24.81 12.05 6.23
N ASP A 74 -25.03 11.77 7.50
CA ASP A 74 -26.13 12.37 8.25
C ASP A 74 -25.83 13.84 8.49
N VAL A 75 -26.75 14.70 8.07
CA VAL A 75 -26.66 16.14 8.29
C VAL A 75 -27.33 16.45 9.63
N PRO A 76 -26.64 17.08 10.60
CA PRO A 76 -27.26 17.45 11.86
C PRO A 76 -28.33 18.51 11.64
N GLU A 77 -29.37 18.49 12.47
CA GLU A 77 -30.42 19.51 12.45
C GLU A 77 -29.82 20.90 12.71
N GLN A 78 -30.19 21.88 11.88
CA GLN A 78 -29.78 23.27 12.03
C GLN A 78 -31.00 24.16 12.18
N SER A 79 -31.02 24.97 13.23
CA SER A 79 -32.03 26.02 13.40
C SER A 79 -31.77 27.11 12.37
N ALA A 80 -32.70 27.26 11.42
CA ALA A 80 -32.66 28.30 10.41
C ALA A 80 -33.96 29.11 10.49
N ILE A 81 -33.83 30.44 10.46
CA ILE A 81 -34.96 31.37 10.32
C ILE A 81 -34.91 31.89 8.88
N THR A 82 -36.04 31.82 8.18
CA THR A 82 -36.18 32.37 6.82
C THR A 82 -35.99 33.89 6.84
N LYS A 83 -35.57 34.46 5.71
CA LYS A 83 -35.23 35.89 5.61
C LYS A 83 -36.46 36.82 5.63
N ASP A 84 -37.67 36.28 5.63
CA ASP A 84 -38.93 37.02 5.59
C ASP A 84 -39.23 37.79 6.87
#